data_AF-A0A957EFZ2-F1
#
_entry.id   AF-A0A957EFZ2-F1
#
_cell.length_a   1.000
_cell.length_b   1.000
_cell.length_c   1.000
_cell.angle_alpha   90.00
_cell.angle_beta   90.00
_cell.angle_gamma   90.00
#
_symmetry.space_group_name_H-M   'P 1'
#
loop_
_entity.id
_entity.type
_entity.pdbx_description
1 polymer ?
#
loop_
_entity_poly.entity_id
_entity_poly.type
_entity_poly.pdbx_seq_one_letter_code
_entity_poly.pdbx_strand_id
1 'polypeptide(L)'
;VASPPVRHPCFMGVDMATYKQLIAHKLDIEGIRQRIGADSLDYLSLAGLETAVHEAIGRNTGHCAACFSGNYPINIPDWLFEEDRDKVMFEGMWGD
;
A
#
# COMPACT_ATOMS: atom_id res chain seq x y z
N VAL A 1 -2.30 -11.02 8.70
CA VAL A 1 -1.98 -9.57 8.76
C VAL A 1 -3.29 -8.79 8.77
N ALA A 2 -3.47 -7.82 9.68
CA ALA A 2 -4.73 -7.10 9.87
C ALA A 2 -5.01 -5.99 8.81
N SER A 3 -4.51 -6.18 7.59
CA SER A 3 -4.74 -5.29 6.45
C SER A 3 -4.66 -6.11 5.15
N PRO A 4 -5.15 -5.56 4.02
CA PRO A 4 -4.81 -6.06 2.70
C PRO A 4 -3.30 -5.91 2.41
N PRO A 5 -2.78 -6.64 1.41
CA PRO A 5 -1.38 -6.50 1.01
C PRO A 5 -1.13 -5.09 0.45
N VAL A 6 -0.12 -4.39 0.98
CA VAL A 6 0.29 -3.07 0.47
C VAL A 6 1.07 -3.28 -0.83
N ARG A 7 0.45 -2.91 -1.96
CA ARG A 7 0.99 -3.11 -3.31
C ARG A 7 1.48 -1.82 -3.95
N HIS A 8 1.11 -0.67 -3.40
CA HIS A 8 1.41 0.65 -3.97
C HIS A 8 1.89 1.62 -2.88
N PRO A 9 2.87 2.49 -3.16
CA PRO A 9 3.28 3.58 -2.27
C PRO A 9 2.14 4.57 -2.04
N CYS A 10 2.14 5.29 -0.92
CA CYS A 10 1.17 6.35 -0.69
C CYS A 10 1.62 7.66 -1.35
N PHE A 11 0.70 8.33 -2.05
CA PHE A 11 0.88 9.69 -2.56
C PHE A 11 -0.03 10.71 -1.87
N MET A 12 -0.67 10.30 -0.78
CA MET A 12 -1.60 11.11 0.02
C MET A 12 -0.97 11.59 1.34
N GLY A 13 0.36 11.60 1.43
CA GLY A 13 1.10 12.15 2.58
C GLY A 13 1.51 11.17 3.68
N VAL A 14 1.30 9.86 3.50
CA VAL A 14 1.86 8.84 4.40
C VAL A 14 3.22 8.40 3.87
N ASP A 15 4.25 8.43 4.70
CA ASP A 15 5.57 7.92 4.31
C ASP A 15 5.53 6.38 4.12
N MET A 16 5.78 5.92 2.90
CA MET A 16 5.77 4.51 2.53
C MET A 16 6.98 4.15 1.69
N ALA A 17 7.28 2.85 1.64
CA ALA A 17 8.34 2.32 0.82
C ALA A 17 8.02 2.48 -0.69
N THR A 18 9.08 2.48 -1.52
CA THR A 18 8.96 2.51 -2.99
C THR A 18 8.42 1.18 -3.53
N TYR A 19 7.98 1.15 -4.79
CA TYR A 19 7.51 -0.07 -5.46
C TYR A 19 8.54 -1.22 -5.37
N LYS A 20 9.83 -0.91 -5.55
CA LYS A 20 10.93 -1.88 -5.39
C LYS A 20 11.02 -2.51 -4.01
N GLN A 21 10.63 -1.77 -2.97
CA GLN A 21 10.78 -2.17 -1.59
C GLN A 21 9.52 -2.87 -1.03
N LEU A 22 8.37 -2.71 -1.68
CA LEU A 22 7.12 -3.35 -1.28
C LEU A 22 7.11 -4.84 -1.67
N ILE A 23 7.24 -5.74 -0.68
CA ILE A 23 7.27 -7.18 -0.92
C ILE A 23 6.01 -7.71 -1.63
N ALA A 24 4.83 -7.19 -1.25
CA ALA A 24 3.56 -7.60 -1.83
C ALA A 24 3.30 -6.98 -3.20
N HIS A 25 4.08 -5.98 -3.62
CA HIS A 25 4.08 -5.54 -5.01
C HIS A 25 4.72 -6.59 -5.92
N LYS A 26 5.79 -7.25 -5.45
CA LYS A 26 6.61 -8.19 -6.23
C LYS A 26 6.16 -9.65 -6.13
N LEU A 27 5.61 -10.04 -4.98
CA LEU A 27 5.27 -11.43 -4.67
C LEU A 27 3.78 -11.56 -4.38
N ASP A 28 3.23 -12.72 -4.73
CA ASP A 28 1.91 -13.15 -4.25
C ASP A 28 1.98 -13.64 -2.79
N ILE A 29 0.83 -13.99 -2.22
CA ILE A 29 0.75 -14.36 -0.79
C ILE A 29 1.64 -15.56 -0.47
N GLU A 30 1.68 -16.56 -1.36
CA GLU A 30 2.52 -17.75 -1.18
C GLU A 30 4.02 -17.42 -1.28
N GLY A 31 4.41 -16.58 -2.25
CA GLY A 31 5.79 -16.10 -2.36
C GLY A 31 6.22 -15.30 -1.13
N ILE A 32 5.35 -14.45 -0.58
CA ILE A 32 5.61 -13.73 0.68
C ILE A 32 5.77 -14.73 1.83
N ARG A 33 4.85 -15.69 1.96
CA ARG A 33 4.87 -16.72 3.02
C ARG A 33 6.19 -17.47 3.04
N GLN A 34 6.64 -17.94 1.88
CA GLN A 34 7.93 -18.62 1.72
C GLN A 34 9.09 -17.68 2.05
N ARG A 35 9.05 -16.44 1.58
CA ARG A 35 10.12 -15.45 1.79
C ARG A 35 10.33 -15.10 3.27
N ILE A 36 9.25 -15.05 4.05
CA ILE A 36 9.31 -14.76 5.49
C ILE A 36 9.50 -16.02 6.35
N GLY A 37 9.39 -17.21 5.76
CA GLY A 37 9.55 -18.49 6.47
C GLY A 37 8.38 -18.85 7.40
N ALA A 38 7.17 -18.37 7.12
CA ALA A 38 5.99 -18.67 7.93
C ALA A 38 5.33 -19.99 7.51
N ASP A 39 4.74 -20.73 8.46
CA ASP A 39 3.96 -21.94 8.15
C ASP A 39 2.68 -21.61 7.36
N SER A 40 2.03 -20.49 7.70
CA SER A 40 0.85 -19.96 7.01
C SER A 40 0.90 -18.43 6.96
N LEU A 41 0.21 -17.85 5.99
CA LEU A 41 0.08 -16.40 5.85
C LEU A 41 -1.23 -16.06 5.17
N ASP A 42 -2.02 -15.20 5.82
CA ASP A 42 -3.22 -14.60 5.25
C ASP A 42 -3.26 -13.09 5.49
N TYR A 43 -3.91 -12.39 4.57
CA TYR A 43 -4.19 -10.96 4.62
C TYR A 43 -5.69 -10.72 4.72
N LEU A 44 -6.08 -9.64 5.37
CA LEU A 44 -7.47 -9.18 5.33
C LEU A 44 -7.84 -8.82 3.89
N SER A 45 -9.01 -9.25 3.41
CA SER A 45 -9.46 -8.87 2.07
C SER A 45 -9.77 -7.37 2.02
N LEU A 46 -9.58 -6.74 0.86
CA LEU A 46 -9.92 -5.32 0.68
C LEU A 46 -11.40 -5.06 0.99
N ALA A 47 -12.29 -5.89 0.45
CA ALA A 47 -13.73 -5.80 0.72
C ALA A 47 -14.07 -6.00 2.21
N GLY A 48 -13.34 -6.87 2.91
CA GLY A 48 -13.50 -7.08 4.36
C GLY A 48 -13.08 -5.85 5.16
N LEU A 49 -11.98 -5.20 4.78
CA LEU A 49 -11.54 -3.94 5.38
C LEU A 49 -12.58 -2.83 5.15
N GLU A 50 -13.04 -2.65 3.91
CA GLU A 50 -14.02 -1.62 3.56
C GLU A 50 -15.34 -1.81 4.32
N THR A 51 -15.85 -3.04 4.40
CA THR A 51 -17.04 -3.37 5.20
C THR A 51 -16.85 -2.99 6.66
N ALA A 52 -15.74 -3.40 7.28
CA ALA A 52 -15.47 -3.14 8.69
C ALA A 52 -15.37 -1.63 9.00
N VAL A 53 -14.74 -0.85 8.12
CA VAL A 53 -14.62 0.61 8.27
C VAL A 53 -15.97 1.29 8.11
N HIS A 54 -16.77 0.90 7.11
CA HIS A 54 -18.10 1.47 6.89
C HIS A 54 -19.05 1.19 8.07
N GLU A 55 -19.05 -0.02 8.61
CA GLU A 55 -19.84 -0.38 9.78
C GLU A 55 -19.44 0.42 11.02
N ALA A 56 -18.12 0.60 11.25
CA ALA A 56 -17.61 1.35 12.39
C ALA A 56 -17.96 2.84 12.32
N ILE A 57 -17.95 3.44 11.13
CA ILE A 57 -18.22 4.86 10.92
C ILE A 57 -19.72 5.16 10.89
N GLY A 58 -20.56 4.20 10.49
CA GLY A 58 -22.03 4.34 10.48
C GLY A 58 -22.57 5.28 9.40
N ARG A 59 -21.76 5.65 8.40
CA ARG A 59 -22.15 6.44 7.23
C ARG A 59 -21.35 6.01 6.01
N ASN A 60 -21.97 6.09 4.83
CA ASN A 60 -21.32 5.76 3.56
C ASN A 60 -20.39 6.91 3.12
N THR A 61 -19.15 6.88 3.59
CA THR A 61 -18.09 7.82 3.17
C THR A 61 -17.03 7.07 2.38
N GLY A 62 -16.55 7.65 1.28
CA GLY A 62 -15.43 7.07 0.54
C GLY A 62 -14.13 7.14 1.35
N HIS A 63 -13.37 6.05 1.35
CA HIS A 63 -12.06 5.95 1.98
C HIS A 63 -10.99 5.71 0.93
N CYS A 64 -9.84 6.37 1.07
CA CYS A 64 -8.70 6.09 0.20
C CYS A 64 -8.15 4.70 0.52
N ALA A 65 -8.18 3.81 -0.48
CA ALA A 65 -7.59 2.46 -0.41
C ALA A 65 -6.46 2.26 -1.43
N ALA A 66 -5.91 3.36 -1.97
CA ALA A 66 -4.98 3.34 -3.09
C ALA A 66 -3.71 2.51 -2.83
N CYS A 67 -3.22 2.47 -1.59
CA CYS A 67 -2.05 1.66 -1.22
C CYS A 67 -2.27 0.15 -1.45
N PHE A 68 -3.53 -0.29 -1.48
CA PHE A 68 -3.93 -1.67 -1.72
C PHE A 68 -4.40 -1.89 -3.17
N SER A 69 -5.18 -0.95 -3.72
CA SER A 69 -5.87 -1.09 -5.01
C SER A 69 -5.16 -0.45 -6.21
N GLY A 70 -4.25 0.49 -5.96
CA GLY A 70 -3.64 1.33 -6.99
C GLY A 70 -4.56 2.44 -7.51
N ASN A 71 -5.81 2.51 -7.05
CA ASN A 71 -6.79 3.51 -7.49
C ASN A 71 -6.73 4.77 -6.61
N TYR A 72 -6.00 5.78 -7.07
CA TYR A 72 -5.86 7.06 -6.36
C TYR A 72 -7.05 7.99 -6.62
N PRO A 73 -7.49 8.77 -5.62
CA PRO A 73 -8.61 9.71 -5.78
C PRO A 73 -8.25 10.96 -6.59
N ILE A 74 -6.98 11.13 -6.97
CA ILE A 74 -6.46 12.24 -7.76
C ILE A 74 -5.59 11.69 -8.88
N ASN A 75 -5.40 12.49 -9.94
CA ASN A 75 -4.45 12.14 -10.98
C ASN A 75 -3.02 12.24 -10.45
N ILE A 76 -2.28 11.14 -10.53
CA ILE A 76 -0.89 11.05 -10.08
C ILE A 76 -0.02 11.07 -11.33
N PRO A 77 0.97 11.99 -11.43
CA PRO A 77 1.93 11.98 -12.53
C PRO A 77 2.60 10.61 -12.73
N ASP A 78 2.69 10.16 -13.98
CA ASP A 78 3.20 8.83 -14.34
C ASP A 78 4.58 8.53 -13.75
N TRP A 79 5.46 9.52 -13.68
CA TRP A 79 6.82 9.38 -13.13
C TRP A 79 6.84 8.99 -11.64
N LEU A 80 5.76 9.23 -10.89
CA LEU A 80 5.66 8.77 -9.49
C LEU A 80 5.42 7.26 -9.38
N PHE A 81 4.96 6.62 -10.45
CA PHE A 81 4.72 5.18 -10.55
C PHE A 81 5.94 4.38 -11.00
N GLU A 82 7.04 5.04 -11.38
CA GLU A 82 8.26 4.36 -11.83
C GLU A 82 8.82 3.46 -10.73
N GLU A 83 9.09 2.19 -11.07
CA GLU A 83 9.68 1.23 -10.13
C GLU A 83 11.05 1.67 -9.63
N ASP A 84 11.83 2.31 -10.52
CA ASP A 84 13.20 2.72 -10.25
C ASP A 84 13.32 4.03 -9.47
N ARG A 85 12.20 4.65 -9.07
CA ARG A 85 12.24 5.91 -8.34
C ARG A 85 12.84 5.72 -6.96
N ASP A 86 13.90 6.48 -6.68
CA ASP A 86 14.48 6.54 -5.35
C ASP A 86 13.65 7.41 -4.39
N LYS A 87 13.70 7.08 -3.10
CA LYS A 87 12.99 7.82 -2.04
C LYS A 87 13.60 9.22 -1.77
N VAL A 88 14.79 9.50 -2.33
CA VAL A 88 15.65 10.68 -2.03
C VAL A 88 15.10 12.05 -2.43
N MET A 89 13.91 12.16 -3.06
CA MET A 89 13.34 13.47 -3.41
C MET A 89 12.96 14.34 -2.18
N PHE A 90 12.90 13.78 -0.97
CA PHE A 90 12.56 14.55 0.24
C PHE A 90 13.62 14.52 1.34
N GLU A 91 14.57 13.59 1.33
CA GLU A 91 15.63 13.53 2.36
C GLU A 91 16.56 14.76 2.28
N GLY A 92 16.85 15.26 1.08
CA GLY A 92 17.62 16.51 0.92
C GLY A 92 16.83 17.81 1.13
N MET A 93 15.51 17.74 1.33
CA MET A 93 14.64 18.92 1.46
C MET A 93 14.40 19.31 2.93
N TRP A 94 14.55 18.36 3.85
CA TRP A 94 14.34 18.56 5.29
C TRP A 94 15.63 18.63 6.11
N GLY A 95 16.78 18.73 5.44
CA GLY A 95 18.08 19.10 6.03
C GLY A 95 18.76 17.98 6.83
N ASP A 96 20.00 17.69 6.44
CA ASP A 96 21.04 17.35 7.41
C ASP A 96 21.54 18.65 8.10
#